data_AF-A0A8S9FQN4-F1
#
_entry.id   AF-A0A8S9FQN4-F1
#
_cell.length_a   1.000
_cell.length_b   1.000
_cell.length_c   1.000
_cell.angle_alpha   90.00
_cell.angle_beta   90.00
_cell.angle_gamma   90.00
#
_symmetry.space_group_name_H-M   'P 1'
#
loop_
_entity.id
_entity.type
_entity.pdbx_description
1 polymer ?
#
loop_
_entity_poly.entity_id
_entity_poly.type
_entity_poly.pdbx_seq_one_letter_code
_entity_poly.pdbx_strand_id
1 'polypeptide(L)'
;LWWIILLRAYGKCTGDVSVQERVDVQTGIKMILKLCLADGFDMFPTLLVTDGSCMIDRRMGIHGHPLEIQALFYSALVCAREMLTPEDGSADLIRALNNRLVALSFHIREYYWLDMKKINEIYRYQTEEYSYDAVNKFNIYPDQIPSWLVDFMPNRGGYLIGNLQPAHMDFRFFSLGNLWSIVSSLATNDQSHAILDFVEAKWAELVADMPFKICYPAMEGEEWRIITGSDPKNTPWSYHNGGSWPTLLWQLTVASIKMGRPEIAEKAVELAERRIAIDKWPEYYDTKRARFIGKQARLYQTWSIAGYLVAKLLLANPSAAKFLTTVVSVSAAVYVFVAVSVSAAVYVPAAVSVSIKSFSASISSFC
;
A
#
# COMPACT_ATOMS: atom_id res chain seq x y z
N LEU A 1 -8.44 -10.30 2.67
CA LEU A 1 -8.46 -8.82 2.68
C LEU A 1 -9.53 -8.27 1.74
N TRP A 2 -9.43 -8.51 0.41
CA TRP A 2 -10.43 -8.07 -0.58
C TRP A 2 -11.88 -8.41 -0.24
N TRP A 3 -12.15 -9.56 0.37
CA TRP A 3 -13.50 -9.95 0.79
C TRP A 3 -14.15 -8.94 1.77
N ILE A 4 -13.42 -8.48 2.79
CA ILE A 4 -13.92 -7.47 3.75
C ILE A 4 -14.14 -6.13 3.04
N ILE A 5 -13.22 -5.74 2.17
CA ILE A 5 -13.31 -4.49 1.39
C ILE A 5 -14.54 -4.50 0.48
N LEU A 6 -14.78 -5.62 -0.21
CA LEU A 6 -15.92 -5.78 -1.12
C LEU A 6 -17.25 -5.83 -0.36
N LEU A 7 -17.29 -6.49 0.80
CA LEU A 7 -18.47 -6.52 1.67
C LEU A 7 -18.88 -5.11 2.13
N ARG A 8 -17.90 -4.27 2.49
CA ARG A 8 -18.17 -2.86 2.81
C ARG A 8 -18.67 -2.11 1.58
N ALA A 9 -18.01 -2.28 0.43
CA ALA A 9 -18.40 -1.60 -0.79
C ALA A 9 -19.82 -1.98 -1.22
N TYR A 10 -20.20 -3.26 -1.07
CA TYR A 10 -21.56 -3.74 -1.28
C TYR A 10 -22.56 -2.97 -0.42
N GLY A 11 -22.40 -2.99 0.91
CA GLY A 11 -23.37 -2.33 1.81
C GLY A 11 -23.43 -0.82 1.62
N LYS A 12 -22.31 -0.17 1.26
CA LYS A 12 -22.31 1.26 0.90
C LYS A 12 -23.02 1.56 -0.41
N CYS A 13 -22.91 0.67 -1.39
CA CYS A 13 -23.52 0.82 -2.71
C CYS A 13 -25.03 0.55 -2.65
N THR A 14 -25.45 -0.50 -1.95
CA THR A 14 -26.86 -0.93 -1.88
C THR A 14 -27.65 -0.23 -0.78
N GLY A 15 -26.98 0.26 0.27
CA GLY A 15 -27.61 0.68 1.52
C GLY A 15 -28.10 -0.49 2.39
N ASP A 16 -27.87 -1.73 1.95
CA ASP A 16 -28.27 -2.94 2.66
C ASP A 16 -27.14 -3.46 3.55
N VAL A 17 -27.31 -3.32 4.86
CA VAL A 17 -26.38 -3.81 5.89
C VAL A 17 -26.75 -5.20 6.40
N SER A 18 -27.89 -5.78 5.99
CA SER A 18 -28.37 -7.06 6.50
C SER A 18 -27.37 -8.20 6.26
N VAL A 19 -26.69 -8.19 5.11
CA VAL A 19 -25.62 -9.15 4.80
C VAL A 19 -24.46 -9.02 5.78
N GLN A 20 -24.08 -7.79 6.15
CA GLN A 20 -22.98 -7.53 7.09
C GLN A 20 -23.33 -8.01 8.50
N GLU A 21 -24.59 -7.87 8.91
CA GLU A 21 -25.08 -8.23 10.24
C GLU A 21 -25.31 -9.73 10.45
N ARG A 22 -25.29 -10.55 9.38
CA ARG A 22 -25.45 -11.99 9.53
C ARG A 22 -24.34 -12.59 10.39
N VAL A 23 -24.73 -13.52 11.27
CA VAL A 23 -23.83 -14.18 12.22
C VAL A 23 -22.66 -14.90 11.52
N ASP A 24 -22.90 -15.56 10.39
CA ASP A 24 -21.86 -16.24 9.62
C ASP A 24 -20.87 -15.24 8.97
N VAL A 25 -21.37 -14.11 8.49
CA VAL A 25 -20.55 -13.03 7.93
C VAL A 25 -19.71 -12.34 9.01
N GLN A 26 -20.32 -11.99 10.16
CA GLN A 26 -19.59 -11.45 11.31
C GLN A 26 -18.52 -12.41 11.80
N THR A 27 -18.82 -13.71 11.87
CA THR A 27 -17.85 -14.76 12.22
C THR A 27 -16.70 -14.78 11.21
N GLY A 28 -16.99 -14.69 9.91
CA GLY A 28 -15.99 -14.60 8.85
C GLY A 28 -15.06 -13.40 9.00
N ILE A 29 -15.61 -12.20 9.25
CA ILE A 29 -14.81 -10.98 9.52
C ILE A 29 -13.90 -11.22 10.72
N LYS A 30 -14.45 -11.71 11.84
CA LYS A 30 -13.70 -11.96 13.08
C LYS A 30 -12.57 -12.99 12.88
N MET A 31 -12.80 -14.05 12.11
CA MET A 31 -11.78 -15.07 11.80
C MET A 31 -10.63 -14.50 10.98
N ILE A 32 -10.93 -13.71 9.95
CA ILE A 32 -9.89 -13.06 9.12
C ILE A 32 -9.07 -12.10 9.98
N LEU A 33 -9.73 -11.29 10.82
CA LEU A 33 -9.03 -10.36 11.72
C LEU A 33 -8.15 -11.08 12.73
N LYS A 34 -8.63 -12.16 13.36
CA LYS A 34 -7.85 -12.96 14.29
C LYS A 34 -6.61 -13.56 13.64
N LEU A 35 -6.70 -13.98 12.38
CA LEU A 35 -5.54 -14.47 11.63
C LEU A 35 -4.52 -13.35 11.38
N CYS A 36 -4.95 -12.16 10.98
CA CYS A 36 -4.05 -11.05 10.65
C CYS A 36 -3.52 -10.29 11.88
N LEU A 37 -4.22 -10.35 13.01
CA LEU A 37 -3.87 -9.67 14.27
C LEU A 37 -3.26 -10.62 15.30
N ALA A 38 -3.03 -11.88 14.94
CA ALA A 38 -2.40 -12.84 15.83
C ALA A 38 -1.04 -12.33 16.29
N ASP A 39 -0.75 -12.54 17.58
CA ASP A 39 0.57 -12.27 18.12
C ASP A 39 1.59 -13.23 17.51
N GLY A 40 2.80 -12.74 17.31
CA GLY A 40 3.90 -13.51 16.74
C GLY A 40 5.25 -12.93 17.15
N PHE A 41 6.32 -13.52 16.61
CA PHE A 41 7.69 -13.03 16.82
C PHE A 41 8.04 -11.80 15.98
N ASP A 42 7.19 -11.47 15.00
CA ASP A 42 7.36 -10.28 14.19
C ASP A 42 7.10 -9.03 15.04
N MET A 43 8.10 -8.15 15.08
CA MET A 43 8.10 -6.93 15.88
C MET A 43 7.49 -5.74 15.13
N PHE A 44 7.20 -5.91 13.83
CA PHE A 44 6.62 -4.86 13.01
C PHE A 44 5.08 -4.86 13.07
N PRO A 45 4.43 -3.69 12.94
CA PRO A 45 2.98 -3.63 12.86
C PRO A 45 2.44 -4.12 11.50
N THR A 46 3.32 -4.32 10.51
CA THR A 46 2.99 -4.87 9.19
C THR A 46 2.63 -6.35 9.27
N LEU A 47 2.02 -6.87 8.20
CA LEU A 47 1.72 -8.28 8.05
C LEU A 47 2.88 -8.96 7.32
N LEU A 48 3.53 -9.93 7.99
CA LEU A 48 4.55 -10.79 7.41
C LEU A 48 3.93 -11.80 6.44
N VAL A 49 4.47 -11.89 5.23
CA VAL A 49 3.99 -12.84 4.20
C VAL A 49 5.15 -13.52 3.47
N THR A 50 4.86 -14.68 2.89
CA THR A 50 5.75 -15.34 1.93
C THR A 50 5.73 -14.62 0.58
N ASP A 51 6.67 -14.94 -0.30
CA ASP A 51 6.65 -14.45 -1.68
C ASP A 51 5.39 -14.98 -2.41
N GLY A 52 4.92 -14.27 -3.42
CA GLY A 52 3.75 -14.71 -4.20
C GLY A 52 2.40 -14.63 -3.47
N SER A 53 2.25 -13.77 -2.45
CA SER A 53 1.06 -13.75 -1.56
C SER A 53 -0.01 -12.71 -1.92
N CYS A 54 0.09 -12.04 -3.05
CA CYS A 54 -0.83 -10.97 -3.47
C CYS A 54 -1.24 -11.10 -4.95
N MET A 55 -1.61 -10.01 -5.64
CA MET A 55 -1.84 -10.05 -7.09
C MET A 55 -0.65 -10.66 -7.84
N ILE A 56 0.55 -10.38 -7.37
CA ILE A 56 1.78 -11.06 -7.78
C ILE A 56 1.82 -12.41 -7.07
N ASP A 57 1.35 -13.45 -7.76
CA ASP A 57 1.22 -14.82 -7.24
C ASP A 57 2.44 -15.73 -7.52
N ARG A 58 3.59 -15.12 -7.82
CA ARG A 58 4.85 -15.81 -8.16
C ARG A 58 6.02 -15.15 -7.46
N ARG A 59 7.14 -15.86 -7.36
CA ARG A 59 8.36 -15.38 -6.71
C ARG A 59 8.89 -14.12 -7.41
N MET A 60 8.84 -12.99 -6.71
CA MET A 60 9.20 -11.66 -7.23
C MET A 60 10.02 -10.83 -6.23
N GLY A 61 10.49 -11.44 -5.15
CA GLY A 61 11.21 -10.75 -4.08
C GLY A 61 10.28 -9.93 -3.19
N ILE A 62 9.01 -10.31 -3.08
CA ILE A 62 7.99 -9.58 -2.31
C ILE A 62 7.59 -10.29 -1.02
N HIS A 63 8.42 -11.22 -0.53
CA HIS A 63 8.31 -11.77 0.83
C HIS A 63 8.64 -10.70 1.88
N GLY A 64 8.24 -10.89 3.14
CA GLY A 64 8.42 -9.89 4.18
C GLY A 64 7.18 -9.02 4.31
N HIS A 65 7.30 -7.73 4.01
CA HIS A 65 6.26 -6.73 4.26
C HIS A 65 5.90 -5.91 2.99
N PRO A 66 5.42 -6.56 1.91
CA PRO A 66 5.16 -5.86 0.66
C PRO A 66 4.02 -4.85 0.81
N LEU A 67 4.20 -3.64 0.27
CA LEU A 67 3.27 -2.51 0.40
C LEU A 67 1.84 -2.86 -0.01
N GLU A 68 1.65 -3.66 -1.06
CA GLU A 68 0.32 -4.09 -1.50
C GLU A 68 -0.46 -4.78 -0.38
N ILE A 69 0.17 -5.71 0.33
CA ILE A 69 -0.45 -6.38 1.47
C ILE A 69 -0.73 -5.39 2.59
N GLN A 70 0.21 -4.47 2.87
CA GLN A 70 0.05 -3.51 3.96
C GLN A 70 -1.09 -2.52 3.69
N ALA A 71 -1.21 -2.03 2.46
CA ALA A 71 -2.30 -1.15 2.03
C ALA A 71 -3.66 -1.85 2.08
N LEU A 72 -3.73 -3.10 1.60
CA LEU A 72 -4.96 -3.91 1.66
C LEU A 72 -5.32 -4.29 3.10
N PHE A 73 -4.32 -4.54 3.94
CA PHE A 73 -4.51 -4.88 5.35
C PHE A 73 -5.09 -3.69 6.11
N TYR A 74 -4.47 -2.51 5.97
CA TYR A 74 -4.99 -1.27 6.52
C TYR A 74 -6.43 -1.00 6.06
N SER A 75 -6.69 -1.11 4.76
CA SER A 75 -8.03 -0.92 4.18
C SER A 75 -9.05 -1.89 4.79
N ALA A 76 -8.70 -3.18 4.92
CA ALA A 76 -9.57 -4.18 5.52
C ALA A 76 -9.83 -3.91 7.02
N LEU A 77 -8.83 -3.45 7.78
CA LEU A 77 -9.02 -3.05 9.18
C LEU A 77 -9.98 -1.86 9.31
N VAL A 78 -9.85 -0.84 8.46
CA VAL A 78 -10.79 0.29 8.45
C VAL A 78 -12.20 -0.17 8.08
N CYS A 79 -12.33 -1.02 7.06
CA CYS A 79 -13.62 -1.56 6.64
C CYS A 79 -14.27 -2.40 7.74
N ALA A 80 -13.51 -3.28 8.39
CA ALA A 80 -14.02 -4.12 9.45
C ALA A 80 -14.46 -3.29 10.67
N ARG A 81 -13.75 -2.22 11.01
CA ARG A 81 -14.16 -1.29 12.07
C ARG A 81 -15.53 -0.66 11.81
N GLU A 82 -15.89 -0.41 10.56
CA GLU A 82 -17.19 0.14 10.18
C GLU A 82 -18.32 -0.91 10.26
N MET A 83 -18.01 -2.21 10.15
CA MET A 83 -19.00 -3.29 9.99
C MET A 83 -19.13 -4.23 11.20
N LEU A 84 -18.16 -4.27 12.11
CA LEU A 84 -18.21 -5.16 13.28
C LEU A 84 -19.31 -4.72 14.26
N THR A 85 -20.18 -5.65 14.61
CA THR A 85 -21.21 -5.44 15.65
C THR A 85 -20.58 -5.50 17.05
N PRO A 86 -20.95 -4.59 17.97
CA PRO A 86 -20.58 -4.71 19.38
C PRO A 86 -21.31 -5.89 20.02
N GLU A 87 -20.64 -7.03 20.13
CA GLU A 87 -21.12 -8.22 20.84
C GLU A 87 -20.22 -8.52 22.05
N ASP A 88 -20.75 -9.23 23.05
CA ASP A 88 -19.98 -9.73 24.20
C ASP A 88 -18.74 -10.50 23.72
N GLY A 89 -17.55 -10.06 24.12
CA GLY A 89 -16.26 -10.67 23.71
C GLY A 89 -15.60 -10.09 22.45
N SER A 90 -16.22 -9.12 21.76
CA SER A 90 -15.62 -8.43 20.60
C SER A 90 -14.71 -7.24 20.97
N ALA A 91 -14.79 -6.75 22.20
CA ALA A 91 -14.09 -5.56 22.67
C ALA A 91 -12.55 -5.65 22.53
N ASP A 92 -11.97 -6.82 22.84
CA ASP A 92 -10.53 -7.03 22.73
C ASP A 92 -10.07 -7.01 21.27
N LEU A 93 -10.86 -7.59 20.35
CA LEU A 93 -10.56 -7.59 18.92
C LEU A 93 -10.66 -6.17 18.34
N ILE A 94 -11.67 -5.40 18.73
CA ILE A 94 -11.84 -3.99 18.32
C ILE A 94 -10.67 -3.14 18.84
N ARG A 95 -10.24 -3.36 20.09
CA ARG A 95 -9.07 -2.69 20.67
C ARG A 95 -7.79 -3.03 19.91
N ALA A 96 -7.55 -4.31 19.64
CA ALA A 96 -6.39 -4.77 18.87
C ALA A 96 -6.38 -4.17 17.45
N LEU A 97 -7.54 -4.16 16.78
CA LEU A 97 -7.73 -3.53 15.48
C LEU A 97 -7.37 -2.04 15.50
N ASN A 98 -7.88 -1.29 16.48
CA ASN A 98 -7.63 0.15 16.58
C ASN A 98 -6.16 0.47 16.87
N ASN A 99 -5.53 -0.28 17.78
CA ASN A 99 -4.10 -0.14 18.06
C ASN A 99 -3.26 -0.44 16.81
N ARG A 100 -3.62 -1.50 16.07
CA ARG A 100 -2.93 -1.87 14.82
C ARG A 100 -3.08 -0.80 13.74
N LEU A 101 -4.26 -0.20 13.59
CA LEU A 101 -4.48 0.90 12.64
C LEU A 101 -3.55 2.08 12.89
N VAL A 102 -3.36 2.48 14.16
CA VAL A 102 -2.46 3.58 14.52
C VAL A 102 -1.02 3.20 14.19
N ALA A 103 -0.53 2.07 14.70
CA ALA A 103 0.85 1.63 14.51
C ALA A 103 1.20 1.42 13.02
N LEU A 104 0.33 0.77 12.26
CA LEU A 104 0.52 0.52 10.82
C LEU A 104 0.53 1.84 10.03
N SER A 105 -0.37 2.77 10.33
CA SER A 105 -0.41 4.06 9.63
C SER A 105 0.86 4.87 9.84
N PHE A 106 1.36 4.93 11.08
CA PHE A 106 2.63 5.61 11.39
C PHE A 106 3.79 4.93 10.66
N HIS A 107 3.89 3.61 10.76
CA HIS A 107 4.98 2.85 10.17
C HIS A 107 5.08 3.02 8.64
N ILE A 108 3.96 2.91 7.93
CA ILE A 108 3.95 3.08 6.47
C ILE A 108 4.24 4.54 6.07
N ARG A 109 3.61 5.52 6.74
CA ARG A 109 3.79 6.93 6.38
C ARG A 109 5.22 7.42 6.59
N GLU A 110 5.89 6.93 7.64
CA GLU A 110 7.24 7.37 7.98
C GLU A 110 8.32 6.58 7.24
N TYR A 111 8.25 5.25 7.30
CA TYR A 111 9.36 4.40 6.88
C TYR A 111 9.24 3.87 5.45
N TYR A 112 8.05 3.90 4.85
CA TYR A 112 7.88 3.50 3.45
C TYR A 112 7.92 4.71 2.51
N TRP A 113 7.74 5.92 3.01
CA TRP A 113 7.72 7.11 2.17
C TRP A 113 9.09 7.37 1.56
N LEU A 114 9.10 7.69 0.26
CA LEU A 114 10.30 7.99 -0.49
C LEU A 114 10.06 9.17 -1.43
N ASP A 115 10.89 10.19 -1.27
CA ASP A 115 11.04 11.33 -2.17
C ASP A 115 12.54 11.69 -2.27
N MET A 116 12.88 12.71 -3.05
CA MET A 116 14.29 13.11 -3.21
C MET A 116 14.95 13.50 -1.88
N LYS A 117 14.19 14.08 -0.93
CA LYS A 117 14.71 14.44 0.39
C LYS A 117 15.02 13.20 1.21
N LYS A 118 14.11 12.21 1.24
CA LYS A 118 14.31 10.96 1.97
C LYS A 118 15.40 10.09 1.34
N ILE A 119 15.56 10.07 0.01
CA ILE A 119 16.71 9.42 -0.63
C ILE A 119 18.03 10.03 -0.13
N ASN A 120 18.13 11.36 -0.09
CA ASN A 120 19.33 12.04 0.40
C ASN A 120 19.57 11.79 1.90
N GLU A 121 18.51 11.59 2.70
CA GLU A 121 18.62 11.17 4.09
C GLU A 121 19.20 9.75 4.20
N ILE A 122 18.63 8.77 3.48
CA ILE A 122 19.06 7.37 3.46
C ILE A 122 20.50 7.25 2.96
N TYR A 123 20.89 8.03 1.95
CA TYR A 123 22.25 8.07 1.41
C TYR A 123 23.30 8.46 2.46
N ARG A 124 22.87 9.14 3.54
CA ARG A 124 23.74 9.64 4.61
C ARG A 124 23.61 8.84 5.90
N TYR A 125 22.85 7.74 5.90
CA TYR A 125 22.70 6.90 7.08
C TYR A 125 24.05 6.42 7.60
N GLN A 126 24.17 6.45 8.92
CA GLN A 126 25.17 5.65 9.60
C GLN A 126 24.60 4.25 9.78
N THR A 127 25.49 3.27 9.81
CA THR A 127 25.17 1.85 9.96
C THR A 127 25.58 1.37 11.35
N GLU A 128 25.07 0.19 11.72
CA GLU A 128 25.35 -0.43 13.01
C GLU A 128 24.91 0.43 14.22
N GLU A 129 23.87 1.25 14.03
CA GLU A 129 23.26 2.02 15.11
C GLU A 129 22.51 1.10 16.08
N TYR A 130 22.84 1.18 17.38
CA TYR A 130 22.17 0.44 18.45
C TYR A 130 21.68 1.39 19.54
N SER A 131 20.50 1.97 19.34
CA SER A 131 19.83 2.88 20.27
C SER A 131 18.34 2.99 19.95
N TYR A 132 17.52 3.38 20.92
CA TYR A 132 16.13 3.79 20.68
C TYR A 132 16.04 5.09 19.86
N ASP A 133 17.09 5.92 19.91
CA ASP A 133 17.19 7.19 19.19
C ASP A 133 17.87 7.03 17.81
N ALA A 134 18.05 5.79 17.35
CA ALA A 134 18.64 5.51 16.04
C ALA A 134 17.82 6.13 14.91
N VAL A 135 18.50 6.79 13.98
CA VAL A 135 17.92 7.32 12.75
C VAL A 135 17.71 6.18 11.76
N ASN A 136 18.73 5.33 11.58
CA ASN A 136 18.67 4.17 10.70
C ASN A 136 18.09 2.94 11.42
N LYS A 137 16.78 3.00 11.74
CA LYS A 137 16.09 1.97 12.55
C LYS A 137 16.11 0.55 11.98
N PHE A 138 16.35 0.41 10.69
CA PHE A 138 16.35 -0.88 9.99
C PHE A 138 17.75 -1.31 9.57
N ASN A 139 18.80 -0.58 9.97
CA ASN A 139 20.18 -0.84 9.55
C ASN A 139 20.33 -0.98 8.02
N ILE A 140 19.72 -0.05 7.28
CA ILE A 140 19.81 0.01 5.82
C ILE A 140 21.19 0.50 5.44
N TYR A 141 21.89 -0.28 4.61
CA TYR A 141 23.16 0.13 4.02
C TYR A 141 22.89 1.11 2.87
N PRO A 142 23.49 2.32 2.86
CA PRO A 142 23.28 3.30 1.79
C PRO A 142 23.57 2.76 0.38
N ASP A 143 24.49 1.81 0.26
CA ASP A 143 24.85 1.14 -0.99
C ASP A 143 23.72 0.30 -1.60
N GLN A 144 22.62 0.07 -0.86
CA GLN A 144 21.41 -0.55 -1.40
C GLN A 144 20.58 0.40 -2.29
N ILE A 145 20.83 1.71 -2.23
CA ILE A 145 20.18 2.67 -3.14
C ILE A 145 20.57 2.30 -4.57
N PRO A 146 19.63 1.86 -5.42
CA PRO A 146 19.99 1.38 -6.74
C PRO A 146 20.30 2.55 -7.66
N SER A 147 21.22 2.35 -8.59
CA SER A 147 21.73 3.41 -9.48
C SER A 147 20.65 4.10 -10.32
N TRP A 148 19.55 3.40 -10.63
CA TRP A 148 18.44 3.96 -11.40
C TRP A 148 17.57 4.96 -10.60
N LEU A 149 17.60 4.90 -9.27
CA LEU A 149 16.59 5.58 -8.43
C LEU A 149 16.73 7.10 -8.46
N VAL A 150 17.97 7.61 -8.41
CA VAL A 150 18.23 9.06 -8.37
C VAL A 150 17.75 9.72 -9.67
N ASP A 151 18.06 9.12 -10.82
CA ASP A 151 17.60 9.60 -12.13
C ASP A 151 16.08 9.42 -12.31
N PHE A 152 15.53 8.38 -11.68
CA PHE A 152 14.10 8.10 -11.74
C PHE A 152 13.27 9.03 -10.84
N MET A 153 13.79 9.51 -9.72
CA MET A 153 13.03 10.36 -8.80
C MET A 153 12.87 11.80 -9.35
N PRO A 154 11.65 12.33 -9.54
CA PRO A 154 11.46 13.73 -9.94
C PRO A 154 11.73 14.71 -8.78
N ASN A 155 11.91 15.99 -9.11
CA ASN A 155 12.07 17.06 -8.10
C ASN A 155 10.82 17.28 -7.23
N ARG A 156 9.63 16.94 -7.76
CA ARG A 156 8.35 17.02 -7.07
C ARG A 156 7.61 15.71 -7.22
N GLY A 157 7.08 15.22 -6.10
CA GLY A 157 6.41 13.93 -6.00
C GLY A 157 7.21 12.95 -5.14
N GLY A 158 6.63 11.78 -4.92
CA GLY A 158 7.21 10.70 -4.12
C GLY A 158 6.26 9.52 -4.09
N TYR A 159 6.72 8.39 -3.57
CA TYR A 159 5.91 7.18 -3.48
C TYR A 159 6.26 6.37 -2.22
N LEU A 160 5.40 5.41 -1.90
CA LEU A 160 5.67 4.40 -0.89
C LEU A 160 6.45 3.25 -1.53
N ILE A 161 7.62 2.92 -0.99
CA ILE A 161 8.49 1.83 -1.46
C ILE A 161 7.78 0.47 -1.45
N GLY A 162 8.33 -0.49 -2.17
CA GLY A 162 7.74 -1.81 -2.34
C GLY A 162 7.75 -2.66 -1.08
N ASN A 163 8.81 -2.57 -0.27
CA ASN A 163 9.02 -3.46 0.87
C ASN A 163 10.07 -2.88 1.83
N LEU A 164 9.95 -3.20 3.11
CA LEU A 164 10.92 -2.83 4.15
C LEU A 164 11.09 -3.98 5.14
N GLN A 165 12.34 -4.37 5.35
CA GLN A 165 12.75 -5.47 6.24
C GLN A 165 14.03 -5.08 6.99
N PRO A 166 14.43 -5.81 8.04
CA PRO A 166 15.74 -5.64 8.66
C PRO A 166 16.85 -5.76 7.61
N ALA A 167 17.68 -4.72 7.51
CA ALA A 167 18.78 -4.56 6.57
C ALA A 167 18.40 -4.69 5.08
N HIS A 168 17.12 -4.49 4.71
CA HIS A 168 16.70 -4.59 3.31
C HIS A 168 15.55 -3.63 2.97
N MET A 169 15.74 -2.83 1.93
CA MET A 169 14.73 -1.91 1.40
C MET A 169 14.50 -2.16 -0.09
N ASP A 170 13.26 -2.49 -0.48
CA ASP A 170 12.90 -2.65 -1.89
C ASP A 170 12.36 -1.33 -2.44
N PHE A 171 13.24 -0.61 -3.15
CA PHE A 171 12.92 0.69 -3.73
C PHE A 171 11.97 0.64 -4.92
N ARG A 172 11.59 -0.54 -5.45
CA ARG A 172 10.69 -0.61 -6.62
C ARG A 172 9.35 0.05 -6.30
N PHE A 173 8.80 0.78 -7.28
CA PHE A 173 7.46 1.32 -7.22
C PHE A 173 6.45 0.20 -7.50
N PHE A 174 5.44 0.03 -6.64
CA PHE A 174 4.34 -0.91 -6.83
C PHE A 174 3.01 -0.15 -6.92
N SER A 175 2.32 -0.33 -8.04
CA SER A 175 1.19 0.51 -8.40
C SER A 175 -0.03 0.29 -7.53
N LEU A 176 -0.43 -0.98 -7.33
CA LEU A 176 -1.59 -1.28 -6.50
C LEU A 176 -1.37 -0.81 -5.06
N GLY A 177 -0.21 -1.05 -4.47
CA GLY A 177 0.11 -0.61 -3.11
C GLY A 177 0.02 0.92 -2.94
N ASN A 178 0.60 1.68 -3.88
CA ASN A 178 0.56 3.15 -3.85
C ASN A 178 -0.86 3.69 -4.07
N LEU A 179 -1.54 3.24 -5.13
CA LEU A 179 -2.90 3.68 -5.45
C LEU A 179 -3.88 3.30 -4.33
N TRP A 180 -3.77 2.10 -3.78
CA TRP A 180 -4.65 1.66 -2.69
C TRP A 180 -4.34 2.37 -1.36
N SER A 181 -3.10 2.82 -1.16
CA SER A 181 -2.75 3.68 -0.02
C SER A 181 -3.45 5.04 -0.09
N ILE A 182 -3.65 5.59 -1.30
CA ILE A 182 -4.51 6.75 -1.53
C ILE A 182 -5.96 6.39 -1.24
N VAL A 183 -6.50 5.35 -1.89
CA VAL A 183 -7.92 4.94 -1.78
C VAL A 183 -8.34 4.72 -0.32
N SER A 184 -7.48 4.06 0.46
CA SER A 184 -7.72 3.71 1.86
C SER A 184 -7.38 4.83 2.87
N SER A 185 -6.85 5.97 2.42
CA SER A 185 -6.31 7.03 3.28
C SER A 185 -5.19 6.58 4.22
N LEU A 186 -4.45 5.53 3.83
CA LEU A 186 -3.20 5.16 4.48
C LEU A 186 -2.14 6.24 4.23
N ALA A 187 -1.98 6.68 2.99
CA ALA A 187 -1.16 7.85 2.68
C ALA A 187 -1.82 9.13 3.22
N THR A 188 -1.02 10.09 3.67
CA THR A 188 -1.54 11.42 4.03
C THR A 188 -2.09 12.15 2.79
N ASN A 189 -2.79 13.27 2.99
CA ASN A 189 -3.27 14.09 1.87
C ASN A 189 -2.10 14.56 0.98
N ASP A 190 -1.03 15.07 1.59
CA ASP A 190 0.18 15.52 0.89
C ASP A 190 0.88 14.36 0.15
N GLN A 191 1.06 13.22 0.81
CA GLN A 191 1.64 12.02 0.19
C GLN A 191 0.78 11.53 -0.99
N SER A 192 -0.55 11.61 -0.87
CA SER A 192 -1.46 11.21 -1.93
C SER A 192 -1.34 12.11 -3.17
N HIS A 193 -1.26 13.44 -2.97
CA HIS A 193 -0.99 14.36 -4.07
C HIS A 193 0.41 14.15 -4.66
N ALA A 194 1.42 13.91 -3.84
CA ALA A 194 2.78 13.65 -4.28
C ALA A 194 2.93 12.33 -5.06
N ILE A 195 2.16 11.28 -4.73
CA ILE A 195 2.07 10.05 -5.52
C ILE A 195 1.48 10.34 -6.90
N LEU A 196 0.41 11.14 -6.99
CA LEU A 196 -0.18 11.50 -8.28
C LEU A 196 0.74 12.40 -9.11
N ASP A 197 1.43 13.36 -8.49
CA ASP A 197 2.46 14.19 -9.13
C ASP A 197 3.60 13.31 -9.67
N PHE A 198 4.00 12.28 -8.91
CA PHE A 198 5.00 11.30 -9.34
C PHE A 198 4.54 10.49 -10.56
N VAL A 199 3.29 10.01 -10.56
CA VAL A 199 2.70 9.28 -11.69
C VAL A 199 2.67 10.14 -12.96
N GLU A 200 2.32 11.42 -12.85
CA GLU A 200 2.35 12.35 -13.99
C GLU A 200 3.78 12.63 -14.47
N ALA A 201 4.72 12.87 -13.54
CA ALA A 201 6.11 13.13 -13.87
C ALA A 201 6.81 11.93 -14.52
N LYS A 202 6.39 10.71 -14.18
CA LYS A 202 6.93 9.43 -14.69
C LYS A 202 5.91 8.70 -15.56
N TRP A 203 5.08 9.45 -16.28
CA TRP A 203 4.00 8.92 -17.12
C TRP A 203 4.53 7.95 -18.18
N ALA A 204 5.67 8.28 -18.78
CA ALA A 204 6.33 7.49 -19.81
C ALA A 204 6.75 6.10 -19.31
N GLU A 205 7.14 5.99 -18.05
CA GLU A 205 7.63 4.77 -17.42
C GLU A 205 6.50 3.97 -16.80
N LEU A 206 5.59 4.63 -16.06
CA LEU A 206 4.56 3.99 -15.25
C LEU A 206 3.25 3.73 -16.01
N VAL A 207 2.83 4.67 -16.85
CA VAL A 207 1.64 4.50 -17.70
C VAL A 207 2.02 3.87 -19.03
N ALA A 208 3.19 4.23 -19.56
CA ALA A 208 3.71 3.73 -20.84
C ALA A 208 2.69 3.92 -21.98
N ASP A 209 2.62 2.99 -22.95
CA ASP A 209 1.62 3.02 -24.02
C ASP A 209 0.36 2.19 -23.69
N MET A 210 0.31 1.60 -22.49
CA MET A 210 -0.85 0.90 -21.94
C MET A 210 -0.81 0.97 -20.40
N PRO A 211 -1.78 1.65 -19.76
CA PRO A 211 -1.86 1.68 -18.31
C PRO A 211 -2.11 0.27 -17.76
N PHE A 212 -1.56 -0.12 -16.62
CA PHE A 212 -0.54 0.57 -15.82
C PHE A 212 0.54 -0.44 -15.45
N LYS A 213 1.81 -0.02 -15.35
CA LYS A 213 2.87 -0.93 -14.91
C LYS A 213 2.52 -1.51 -13.55
N ILE A 214 2.66 -2.81 -13.35
CA ILE A 214 2.40 -3.43 -12.03
C ILE A 214 3.46 -3.03 -11.01
N CYS A 215 4.72 -2.99 -11.45
CA CYS A 215 5.85 -2.45 -10.71
C CYS A 215 6.86 -1.79 -11.65
N TYR A 216 7.78 -1.00 -11.09
CA TYR A 216 8.89 -0.40 -11.83
C TYR A 216 10.14 -0.24 -10.95
N PRO A 217 11.36 -0.47 -11.48
CA PRO A 217 11.64 -1.07 -12.80
C PRO A 217 11.45 -2.60 -12.78
N ALA A 218 11.62 -3.24 -13.95
CA ALA A 218 11.77 -4.68 -14.02
C ALA A 218 13.18 -5.10 -13.57
N MET A 219 13.27 -6.25 -12.91
CA MET A 219 14.53 -6.93 -12.62
C MET A 219 15.10 -7.53 -13.90
N GLU A 220 16.40 -7.36 -14.12
CA GLU A 220 17.13 -7.82 -15.32
C GLU A 220 18.36 -8.67 -14.93
N GLY A 221 18.87 -9.46 -15.87
CA GLY A 221 20.13 -10.20 -15.70
C GLY A 221 20.18 -11.08 -14.45
N GLU A 222 21.22 -10.89 -13.63
CA GLU A 222 21.46 -11.68 -12.42
C GLU A 222 20.41 -11.46 -11.33
N GLU A 223 19.93 -10.23 -11.18
CA GLU A 223 18.87 -9.91 -10.22
C GLU A 223 17.61 -10.73 -10.54
N TRP A 224 17.21 -10.78 -11.82
CA TRP A 224 16.09 -11.64 -12.25
C TRP A 224 16.36 -13.12 -11.95
N ARG A 225 17.56 -13.64 -12.25
CA ARG A 225 17.92 -15.04 -12.01
C ARG A 225 17.82 -15.40 -10.52
N ILE A 226 18.39 -14.58 -9.65
CA ILE A 226 18.45 -14.81 -8.20
C ILE A 226 17.07 -14.63 -7.56
N ILE A 227 16.43 -13.49 -7.78
CA ILE A 227 15.22 -13.10 -7.04
C ILE A 227 14.03 -13.94 -7.49
N THR A 228 13.85 -14.13 -8.80
CA THR A 228 12.70 -14.90 -9.32
C THR A 228 12.97 -16.40 -9.38
N GLY A 229 14.23 -16.83 -9.28
CA GLY A 229 14.62 -18.21 -9.56
C GLY A 229 14.59 -18.54 -11.05
N SER A 230 14.93 -17.56 -11.90
CA SER A 230 14.85 -17.67 -13.38
C SER A 230 13.45 -18.02 -13.89
N ASP A 231 12.41 -17.43 -13.29
CA ASP A 231 11.02 -17.72 -13.64
C ASP A 231 10.72 -17.29 -15.09
N PRO A 232 10.43 -18.23 -16.01
CA PRO A 232 10.28 -17.94 -17.43
C PRO A 232 9.03 -17.13 -17.78
N LYS A 233 8.05 -17.00 -16.86
CA LYS A 233 6.87 -16.15 -17.05
C LYS A 233 7.15 -14.69 -16.69
N ASN A 234 8.07 -14.47 -15.75
CA ASN A 234 8.46 -13.15 -15.23
C ASN A 234 9.78 -12.64 -15.84
N THR A 235 9.99 -12.88 -17.14
CA THR A 235 11.12 -12.27 -17.85
C THR A 235 11.06 -10.75 -17.76
N PRO A 236 12.18 -10.02 -17.94
CA PRO A 236 12.18 -8.57 -17.83
C PRO A 236 11.09 -7.90 -18.66
N TRP A 237 10.33 -7.01 -18.02
CA TRP A 237 9.21 -6.28 -18.60
C TRP A 237 8.06 -7.18 -19.06
N SER A 238 7.84 -8.31 -18.39
CA SER A 238 6.75 -9.24 -18.67
C SER A 238 6.01 -9.64 -17.39
N TYR A 239 4.69 -9.84 -17.54
CA TYR A 239 3.81 -10.34 -16.47
C TYR A 239 3.99 -9.53 -15.16
N HIS A 240 4.43 -10.13 -14.06
CA HIS A 240 4.64 -9.39 -12.80
C HIS A 240 5.91 -8.55 -12.79
N ASN A 241 6.90 -8.88 -13.63
CA ASN A 241 8.19 -8.20 -13.65
C ASN A 241 8.16 -7.00 -14.60
N GLY A 242 7.41 -5.95 -14.23
CA GLY A 242 7.29 -4.73 -15.02
C GLY A 242 6.35 -4.82 -16.24
N GLY A 243 5.45 -5.81 -16.27
CA GLY A 243 4.35 -5.83 -17.23
C GLY A 243 3.34 -4.71 -16.96
N SER A 244 2.58 -4.33 -17.99
CA SER A 244 1.46 -3.39 -17.89
C SER A 244 0.13 -4.13 -17.80
N TRP A 245 -0.68 -3.80 -16.80
CA TRP A 245 -1.89 -4.50 -16.44
C TRP A 245 -3.11 -3.57 -16.56
N PRO A 246 -3.97 -3.74 -17.58
CA PRO A 246 -5.14 -2.90 -17.77
C PRO A 246 -6.13 -2.89 -16.60
N THR A 247 -6.16 -3.98 -15.83
CA THR A 247 -6.98 -4.06 -14.61
C THR A 247 -6.64 -2.95 -13.60
N LEU A 248 -5.41 -2.40 -13.58
CA LEU A 248 -5.01 -1.34 -12.64
C LEU A 248 -5.64 0.03 -12.93
N LEU A 249 -6.33 0.17 -14.07
CA LEU A 249 -6.93 1.43 -14.51
C LEU A 249 -8.04 1.90 -13.55
N TRP A 250 -8.82 0.98 -12.97
CA TRP A 250 -9.88 1.38 -12.04
C TRP A 250 -9.31 1.86 -10.70
N GLN A 251 -8.22 1.28 -10.20
CA GLN A 251 -7.57 1.76 -8.97
C GLN A 251 -6.99 3.15 -9.15
N LEU A 252 -6.36 3.42 -10.31
CA LEU A 252 -5.91 4.77 -10.67
C LEU A 252 -7.10 5.73 -10.67
N THR A 253 -8.20 5.32 -11.29
CA THR A 253 -9.42 6.13 -11.38
C THR A 253 -10.00 6.48 -10.01
N VAL A 254 -10.14 5.50 -9.11
CA VAL A 254 -10.63 5.75 -7.74
C VAL A 254 -9.71 6.69 -6.98
N ALA A 255 -8.39 6.48 -7.06
CA ALA A 255 -7.39 7.33 -6.40
C ALA A 255 -7.44 8.78 -6.93
N SER A 256 -7.47 8.95 -8.26
CA SER A 256 -7.59 10.23 -8.94
C SER A 256 -8.85 10.98 -8.53
N ILE A 257 -10.02 10.33 -8.56
CA ILE A 257 -11.30 10.95 -8.14
C ILE A 257 -11.27 11.34 -6.67
N LYS A 258 -10.75 10.46 -5.79
CA LYS A 258 -10.65 10.73 -4.34
C LYS A 258 -9.85 12.01 -4.06
N MET A 259 -8.82 12.28 -4.86
CA MET A 259 -7.95 13.44 -4.70
C MET A 259 -8.42 14.66 -5.51
N GLY A 260 -9.61 14.60 -6.14
CA GLY A 260 -10.13 15.71 -6.94
C GLY A 260 -9.35 15.94 -8.23
N ARG A 261 -8.71 14.89 -8.78
CA ARG A 261 -7.85 14.93 -9.97
C ARG A 261 -8.26 13.90 -11.04
N PRO A 262 -9.55 13.86 -11.47
CA PRO A 262 -10.04 12.86 -12.41
C PRO A 262 -9.34 12.91 -13.78
N GLU A 263 -8.77 14.05 -14.17
CA GLU A 263 -8.10 14.26 -15.46
C GLU A 263 -6.94 13.28 -15.70
N ILE A 264 -6.25 12.85 -14.63
CA ILE A 264 -5.18 11.85 -14.70
C ILE A 264 -5.74 10.51 -15.20
N ALA A 265 -6.92 10.13 -14.68
CA ALA A 265 -7.57 8.88 -15.04
C ALA A 265 -8.24 8.95 -16.42
N GLU A 266 -8.84 10.09 -16.78
CA GLU A 266 -9.38 10.34 -18.13
C GLU A 266 -8.31 10.12 -19.19
N LYS A 267 -7.14 10.74 -19.02
CA LYS A 267 -6.00 10.58 -19.93
C LYS A 267 -5.51 9.13 -20.03
N ALA A 268 -5.50 8.39 -18.92
CA ALA A 268 -5.12 6.98 -18.93
C ALA A 268 -6.16 6.10 -19.63
N VAL A 269 -7.46 6.37 -19.43
CA VAL A 269 -8.56 5.68 -20.11
C VAL A 269 -8.51 5.93 -21.62
N GLU A 270 -8.36 7.18 -22.06
CA GLU A 270 -8.22 7.54 -23.47
C GLU A 270 -7.04 6.83 -24.12
N LEU A 271 -5.92 6.71 -23.41
CA LEU A 271 -4.75 5.97 -23.89
C LEU A 271 -5.05 4.47 -24.06
N ALA A 272 -5.71 3.84 -23.08
CA ALA A 272 -6.09 2.43 -23.17
C ALA A 272 -7.08 2.15 -24.31
N GLU A 273 -8.06 3.04 -24.50
CA GLU A 273 -9.10 2.94 -25.55
C GLU A 273 -8.53 2.88 -26.97
N ARG A 274 -7.31 3.40 -27.20
CA ARG A 274 -6.65 3.33 -28.51
C ARG A 274 -6.45 1.92 -29.02
N ARG A 275 -6.31 0.92 -28.13
CA ARG A 275 -6.01 -0.45 -28.54
C ARG A 275 -6.58 -1.58 -27.70
N ILE A 276 -7.05 -1.34 -26.47
CA ILE A 276 -7.47 -2.44 -25.57
C ILE A 276 -8.55 -3.34 -26.16
N ALA A 277 -9.51 -2.76 -26.88
CA ALA A 277 -10.58 -3.51 -27.56
C ALA A 277 -10.09 -4.17 -28.86
N ILE A 278 -9.25 -3.49 -29.64
CA ILE A 278 -8.64 -4.01 -30.88
C ILE A 278 -7.80 -5.26 -30.57
N ASP A 279 -7.05 -5.21 -29.48
CA ASP A 279 -6.20 -6.30 -28.98
C ASP A 279 -6.99 -7.40 -28.26
N LYS A 280 -8.34 -7.33 -28.27
CA LYS A 280 -9.24 -8.33 -27.67
C LYS A 280 -9.05 -8.49 -26.16
N TRP A 281 -8.89 -7.38 -25.45
CA TRP A 281 -8.84 -7.31 -23.99
C TRP A 281 -7.81 -8.25 -23.34
N PRO A 282 -6.51 -8.11 -23.63
CA PRO A 282 -5.49 -8.95 -23.03
C PRO A 282 -5.42 -8.82 -21.50
N GLU A 283 -4.95 -9.87 -20.87
CA GLU A 283 -4.65 -9.92 -19.44
C GLU A 283 -3.57 -8.91 -19.03
N TYR A 284 -2.49 -8.81 -19.83
CA TYR A 284 -1.37 -7.90 -19.60
C TYR A 284 -0.61 -7.62 -20.91
N TYR A 285 0.29 -6.64 -20.85
CA TYR A 285 1.16 -6.18 -21.94
C TYR A 285 2.63 -6.17 -21.50
N ASP A 286 3.53 -6.46 -22.43
CA ASP A 286 4.97 -6.60 -22.19
C ASP A 286 5.77 -5.46 -22.81
N THR A 287 7.07 -5.43 -22.50
CA THR A 287 8.11 -4.45 -22.87
C THR A 287 8.07 -3.17 -22.03
N LYS A 288 9.21 -2.45 -22.00
CA LYS A 288 9.38 -1.17 -21.29
C LYS A 288 8.22 -0.20 -21.57
N ARG A 289 7.76 -0.15 -22.83
CA ARG A 289 6.70 0.75 -23.29
C ARG A 289 5.33 0.10 -23.43
N ALA A 290 5.15 -1.16 -23.00
CA ALA A 290 3.88 -1.89 -23.11
C ALA A 290 3.38 -2.08 -24.55
N ARG A 291 4.30 -2.15 -25.52
CA ARG A 291 3.95 -2.18 -26.95
C ARG A 291 3.41 -3.53 -27.41
N PHE A 292 3.80 -4.61 -26.75
CA PHE A 292 3.39 -5.97 -27.12
C PHE A 292 2.29 -6.47 -26.20
N ILE A 293 1.33 -7.19 -26.77
CA ILE A 293 0.43 -8.04 -25.98
C ILE A 293 1.31 -9.03 -25.21
N GLY A 294 0.97 -9.28 -23.94
CA GLY A 294 1.79 -10.10 -23.06
C GLY A 294 2.08 -11.49 -23.65
N LYS A 295 3.30 -11.97 -23.44
CA LYS A 295 3.85 -13.20 -24.04
C LYS A 295 2.94 -14.43 -23.86
N GLN A 296 2.24 -14.49 -22.73
CA GLN A 296 1.28 -15.54 -22.38
C GLN A 296 -0.07 -14.94 -21.95
N ALA A 297 -0.39 -13.72 -22.37
CA ALA A 297 -1.62 -13.05 -21.97
C ALA A 297 -2.83 -13.78 -22.54
N ARG A 298 -3.78 -14.09 -21.67
CA ARG A 298 -5.12 -14.52 -22.09
C ARG A 298 -5.86 -13.34 -22.70
N LEU A 299 -6.61 -13.59 -23.76
CA LEU A 299 -7.51 -12.61 -24.36
C LEU A 299 -8.87 -12.68 -23.68
N TYR A 300 -9.65 -11.61 -23.79
CA TYR A 300 -10.97 -11.45 -23.15
C TYR A 300 -10.91 -11.64 -21.64
N GLN A 301 -9.83 -11.16 -21.03
CA GLN A 301 -9.63 -11.31 -19.61
C GLN A 301 -10.64 -10.46 -18.84
N THR A 302 -11.43 -11.11 -17.98
CA THR A 302 -12.57 -10.50 -17.28
C THR A 302 -12.20 -9.23 -16.52
N TRP A 303 -11.10 -9.22 -15.77
CA TRP A 303 -10.71 -8.04 -14.99
C TRP A 303 -10.12 -6.89 -15.83
N SER A 304 -9.68 -7.15 -17.07
CA SER A 304 -9.21 -6.10 -17.98
C SER A 304 -10.41 -5.35 -18.54
N ILE A 305 -11.46 -6.09 -18.89
CA ILE A 305 -12.76 -5.54 -19.31
C ILE A 305 -13.42 -4.81 -18.14
N ALA A 306 -13.55 -5.48 -16.99
CA ALA A 306 -14.22 -4.92 -15.82
C ALA A 306 -13.49 -3.69 -15.27
N GLY A 307 -12.15 -3.72 -15.21
CA GLY A 307 -11.36 -2.56 -14.76
C GLY A 307 -11.55 -1.34 -15.67
N TYR A 308 -11.57 -1.54 -16.99
CA TYR A 308 -11.92 -0.48 -17.93
C TYR A 308 -13.35 0.05 -17.72
N LEU A 309 -14.35 -0.85 -17.61
CA LEU A 309 -15.74 -0.45 -17.41
C LEU A 309 -15.95 0.31 -16.10
N VAL A 310 -15.36 -0.16 -15.00
CA VAL A 310 -15.44 0.51 -13.70
C VAL A 310 -14.80 1.89 -13.79
N ALA A 311 -13.64 2.04 -14.46
CA ALA A 311 -13.03 3.35 -14.68
C ALA A 311 -13.98 4.31 -15.43
N LYS A 312 -14.59 3.86 -16.53
CA LYS A 312 -15.56 4.67 -17.31
C LYS A 312 -16.79 5.07 -16.47
N LEU A 313 -17.34 4.12 -15.72
CA LEU A 313 -18.52 4.36 -14.88
C LEU A 313 -18.23 5.34 -13.73
N LEU A 314 -17.05 5.24 -13.13
CA LEU A 314 -16.60 6.17 -12.09
C LEU A 314 -16.32 7.56 -12.63
N LEU A 315 -15.72 7.69 -13.82
CA LEU A 315 -15.53 9.00 -14.46
C LEU A 315 -16.88 9.65 -14.83
N ALA A 316 -17.86 8.86 -15.28
CA ALA A 316 -19.21 9.35 -15.56
C ALA A 316 -19.98 9.74 -14.28
N ASN A 317 -19.71 9.07 -13.15
CA ASN A 317 -20.29 9.39 -11.85
C ASN A 317 -19.25 9.35 -10.72
N PRO A 318 -18.47 10.42 -10.54
CA PRO A 318 -17.38 10.45 -9.54
C PRO A 318 -17.87 10.23 -8.11
N SER A 319 -19.12 10.55 -7.80
CA SER A 319 -19.70 10.35 -6.48
C SER A 319 -19.73 8.86 -6.05
N ALA A 320 -19.75 7.92 -7.01
CA ALA A 320 -19.75 6.49 -6.73
C ALA A 320 -18.39 5.99 -6.18
N ALA A 321 -17.30 6.74 -6.36
CA ALA A 321 -16.00 6.38 -5.79
C ALA A 321 -16.04 6.28 -4.26
N LYS A 322 -16.97 6.98 -3.58
CA LYS A 322 -17.16 6.94 -2.12
C LYS A 322 -17.48 5.55 -1.57
N PHE A 323 -17.98 4.64 -2.41
CA PHE A 323 -18.25 3.25 -2.02
C PHE A 323 -16.95 2.46 -1.81
N LEU A 324 -15.88 2.85 -2.50
CA LEU A 324 -14.58 2.19 -2.49
C LEU A 324 -13.58 2.88 -1.57
N THR A 325 -13.75 4.17 -1.30
CA THR A 325 -12.79 4.96 -0.51
C THR A 325 -13.13 4.98 0.98
N THR A 326 -12.11 5.22 1.79
CA THR A 326 -12.23 5.52 3.22
C THR A 326 -11.69 6.92 3.48
N VAL A 327 -12.26 7.62 4.47
CA VAL A 327 -11.79 8.92 4.94
C VAL A 327 -11.23 8.74 6.35
N VAL A 328 -10.18 9.48 6.69
CA VAL A 328 -9.68 9.53 8.07
C VAL A 328 -10.72 10.29 8.89
N SER A 329 -11.36 9.66 9.88
CA SER A 329 -12.22 10.41 10.80
C SER A 329 -11.35 11.32 11.67
N VAL A 330 -11.79 12.56 11.89
CA VAL A 330 -11.07 13.57 12.71
C VAL A 330 -10.79 13.04 14.12
N SER A 331 -11.59 12.11 14.63
CA SER A 331 -11.38 11.45 15.92
C SER A 331 -10.12 10.56 15.96
N ALA A 332 -9.68 10.01 14.82
CA ALA A 332 -8.43 9.25 14.73
C ALA A 332 -7.19 10.15 14.77
N ALA A 333 -7.28 11.40 14.31
CA ALA A 333 -6.17 12.35 14.37
C ALA A 333 -5.83 12.76 15.82
N VAL A 334 -6.86 12.89 16.67
CA VAL A 334 -6.69 13.18 18.10
C VAL A 334 -6.05 11.99 18.83
N TYR A 335 -6.45 10.75 18.49
CA TYR A 335 -5.81 9.55 19.05
C TYR A 335 -4.38 9.34 18.56
N VAL A 336 -4.04 9.72 17.31
CA VAL A 336 -2.66 9.65 16.83
C VAL A 336 -1.76 10.61 17.61
N PHE A 337 -2.21 11.83 17.92
CA PHE A 337 -1.44 12.77 18.75
C PHE A 337 -1.18 12.24 20.17
N VAL A 338 -2.21 11.64 20.80
CA VAL A 338 -2.07 11.03 22.13
C VAL A 338 -1.24 9.74 22.08
N ALA A 339 -1.41 8.90 21.06
CA ALA A 339 -0.67 7.65 20.90
C ALA A 339 0.79 7.86 20.52
N VAL A 340 1.16 8.90 19.76
CA VAL A 340 2.59 9.24 19.53
C VAL A 340 3.27 9.66 20.83
N SER A 341 2.54 10.33 21.73
CA SER A 341 3.04 10.71 23.06
C SER A 341 3.21 9.49 23.99
N VAL A 342 2.43 8.42 23.77
CA VAL A 342 2.44 7.21 24.61
C VAL A 342 3.29 6.07 23.98
N SER A 343 3.38 5.93 22.66
CA SER A 343 4.23 4.93 22.01
C SER A 343 5.72 5.24 22.15
N ALA A 344 6.10 6.52 22.29
CA ALA A 344 7.45 6.87 22.73
C ALA A 344 7.75 6.36 24.16
N ALA A 345 6.73 6.11 24.98
CA ALA A 345 6.85 5.56 26.34
C ALA A 345 6.59 4.04 26.45
N VAL A 346 5.94 3.41 25.46
CA VAL A 346 5.55 1.98 25.49
C VAL A 346 6.57 1.07 24.79
N TYR A 347 7.53 1.60 24.02
CA TYR A 347 8.72 0.87 23.58
C TYR A 347 9.83 0.77 24.66
N VAL A 348 9.44 0.68 25.95
CA VAL A 348 10.36 0.44 27.06
C VAL A 348 10.15 -0.99 27.57
N PRO A 349 11.08 -1.94 27.30
CA PRO A 349 11.08 -3.24 27.97
C PRO A 349 11.33 -3.04 29.47
N ALA A 350 10.77 -3.94 30.29
CA ALA A 350 10.63 -3.87 31.74
C ALA A 350 11.95 -3.88 32.57
N ALA A 351 12.83 -2.89 32.38
CA ALA A 351 14.02 -2.66 33.21
C ALA A 351 14.14 -1.24 33.79
N VAL A 352 13.13 -0.38 33.61
CA VAL A 352 13.13 1.00 34.16
C VAL A 352 12.02 1.16 35.19
N SER A 353 12.17 0.50 36.34
CA SER A 353 11.31 0.72 37.53
C SER A 353 11.99 1.55 38.62
N VAL A 354 13.17 2.14 38.37
CA VAL A 354 13.95 2.82 39.43
C VAL A 354 14.11 4.34 39.28
N SER A 355 13.73 4.98 38.17
CA SER A 355 14.02 6.43 37.99
C SER A 355 12.81 7.38 37.86
N ILE A 356 11.57 6.92 37.95
CA ILE A 356 10.38 7.81 37.83
C ILE A 356 9.98 8.46 39.17
N LYS A 357 10.59 8.06 40.30
CA LYS A 357 10.31 8.70 41.61
C LYS A 357 11.03 10.03 41.84
N SER A 358 11.98 10.43 41.01
CA SER A 358 12.76 11.67 41.20
C SER A 358 12.26 12.88 40.38
N PHE A 359 11.31 12.71 39.46
CA PHE A 359 10.81 13.81 38.61
C PHE A 359 9.46 14.41 39.06
N SER A 360 8.74 13.78 40.00
CA SER A 360 7.48 14.34 40.54
C SER A 360 7.69 15.34 41.69
N ALA A 361 8.94 15.65 42.07
CA ALA A 361 9.26 16.56 43.18
C ALA A 361 9.66 17.98 42.74
N SER A 362 9.64 18.30 41.45
CA SER A 362 10.10 19.60 40.94
C SER A 362 9.06 20.40 40.15
N ILE A 363 7.82 19.91 40.05
CA ILE A 363 6.68 20.65 39.47
C ILE A 363 5.66 20.97 40.58
N SER A 364 6.12 21.64 41.63
CA SER A 364 5.26 22.26 42.65
C SER A 364 5.84 23.61 43.11
N SER A 365 6.56 24.31 42.24
CA SER A 365 7.19 25.62 42.53
C SER A 365 6.90 26.71 41.49
N PHE A 366 6.00 26.49 40.53
CA PHE A 366 5.53 27.54 39.63
C PHE A 366 4.03 27.34 39.36
N CYS A 367 3.23 27.78 40.33
CA CYS A 367 1.90 28.38 40.21
C CYS A 367 1.56 29.01 41.57
#